data_AF-A0A960CAP6-F1
#
_entry.id   AF-A0A960CAP6-F1
#
_cell.length_a   1.000
_cell.length_b   1.000
_cell.length_c   1.000
_cell.angle_alpha   90.00
_cell.angle_beta   90.00
_cell.angle_gamma   90.00
#
_symmetry.space_group_name_H-M   'P 1'
#
loop_
_entity.id
_entity.type
_entity.pdbx_description
1 polymer ?
#
loop_
_entity_poly.entity_id
_entity_poly.type
_entity_poly.pdbx_seq_one_letter_code
_entity_poly.pdbx_strand_id
1 'polypeptide(L)'
;MAGRKLELGDTGAAVARNVSRLRKAIGLNYTDLSTRLANIGRDIPPLAVRRIEEGNRRVDVDDLVALAIALGVSPATLLMPAHEAADSPVSVTGAESLVTARSAWYWLAGQDPIPPMVTPDWTVAKFRAYAWPEFVQVDYDRGRDREMDLELRAQGFRFPDGDDQ
;
A
#
# COMPACT_ATOMS: atom_id res chain seq x y z
N MET A 1 35.95 -8.54 11.80
CA MET A 1 34.99 -7.42 11.92
C MET A 1 33.60 -7.98 11.63
N ALA A 2 32.82 -8.31 12.66
CA ALA A 2 31.45 -8.78 12.46
C ALA A 2 30.62 -7.60 11.93
N GLY A 3 30.07 -7.74 10.71
CA GLY A 3 29.17 -6.74 10.15
C GLY A 3 28.01 -6.52 11.11
N ARG A 4 27.77 -5.26 11.49
CA ARG A 4 26.68 -4.88 12.40
C ARG A 4 25.38 -5.47 11.85
N LYS A 5 24.71 -6.33 12.63
CA LYS A 5 23.39 -6.85 12.26
C LYS A 5 22.50 -5.64 12.00
N LEU A 6 22.10 -5.49 10.76
CA LEU A 6 21.33 -4.36 10.29
C LEU A 6 19.89 -4.57 10.79
N GLU A 7 19.57 -3.98 11.95
CA GLU A 7 18.27 -4.10 12.62
C GLU A 7 17.11 -3.81 11.66
N LEU A 8 16.01 -4.55 11.80
CA LEU A 8 14.82 -4.41 10.95
C LEU A 8 14.01 -3.21 11.45
N GLY A 9 13.75 -2.23 10.58
CA GLY A 9 12.91 -1.08 10.93
C GLY A 9 11.42 -1.43 11.02
N ASP A 10 10.61 -0.51 11.55
CA ASP A 10 9.17 -0.70 11.80
C ASP A 10 8.38 -1.24 10.60
N THR A 11 8.66 -0.72 9.40
CA THR A 11 7.99 -1.17 8.16
C THR A 11 8.39 -2.60 7.81
N GLY A 12 9.66 -2.97 7.96
CA GLY A 12 10.12 -4.34 7.75
C GLY A 12 9.48 -5.31 8.74
N ALA A 13 9.33 -4.90 10.00
CA ALA A 13 8.64 -5.68 11.02
C ALA A 13 7.13 -5.81 10.71
N ALA A 14 6.50 -4.77 10.16
CA ALA A 14 5.12 -4.85 9.68
C ALA A 14 4.96 -5.85 8.54
N VAL A 15 5.85 -5.82 7.53
CA VAL A 15 5.87 -6.78 6.42
C VAL A 15 6.02 -8.21 6.95
N ALA A 16 6.98 -8.47 7.84
CA ALA A 16 7.19 -9.80 8.44
C ALA A 16 5.92 -10.33 9.12
N ARG A 17 5.27 -9.49 9.95
CA ARG A 17 4.00 -9.84 10.62
C ARG A 17 2.87 -10.10 9.62
N ASN A 18 2.75 -9.27 8.58
CA ASN A 18 1.70 -9.40 7.58
C ASN A 18 1.87 -10.65 6.72
N VAL A 19 3.10 -10.98 6.31
CA VAL A 19 3.39 -12.24 5.61
C VAL A 19 2.96 -13.43 6.46
N SER A 20 3.33 -13.46 7.76
CA SER A 20 2.93 -14.54 8.66
C SER A 20 1.42 -14.64 8.82
N ARG A 21 0.75 -13.50 9.08
CA ARG A 21 -0.70 -13.42 9.28
C ARG A 21 -1.45 -13.90 8.03
N LEU A 22 -1.09 -13.38 6.86
CA LEU A 22 -1.78 -13.70 5.60
C LEU A 22 -1.52 -15.14 5.19
N ARG A 23 -0.27 -15.62 5.24
CA ARG A 23 0.06 -17.02 4.93
C ARG A 23 -0.77 -17.98 5.77
N LYS A 24 -0.87 -17.74 7.08
CA LYS A 24 -1.69 -18.55 8.00
C LYS A 24 -3.18 -18.45 7.69
N ALA A 25 -3.68 -17.25 7.38
CA ALA A 25 -5.10 -17.02 7.07
C ALA A 25 -5.56 -17.82 5.84
N ILE A 26 -4.69 -18.04 4.86
CA ILE A 26 -4.98 -18.86 3.67
C ILE A 26 -4.46 -20.31 3.79
N GLY A 27 -4.10 -20.76 5.00
CA GLY A 27 -3.78 -22.16 5.29
C GLY A 27 -2.46 -22.68 4.72
N LEU A 28 -1.56 -21.81 4.26
CA LEU A 28 -0.27 -22.23 3.71
C LEU A 28 0.75 -22.51 4.81
N ASN A 29 1.51 -23.59 4.67
CA ASN A 29 2.76 -23.79 5.41
C ASN A 29 3.93 -23.06 4.70
N TYR A 30 5.14 -23.12 5.27
CA TYR A 30 6.32 -22.47 4.68
C TYR A 30 6.71 -23.03 3.30
N THR A 31 6.56 -24.34 3.10
CA THR A 31 6.83 -25.02 1.83
C THR A 31 5.84 -24.62 0.76
N ASP A 32 4.56 -24.45 1.09
CA ASP A 32 3.54 -24.05 0.13
C ASP A 32 3.82 -22.62 -0.39
N LEU A 33 4.13 -21.69 0.52
CA LEU A 33 4.48 -20.31 0.11
C LEU A 33 5.78 -20.30 -0.70
N SER A 34 6.79 -21.07 -0.30
CA SER A 34 8.04 -21.24 -1.06
C SER A 34 7.79 -21.75 -2.47
N THR A 35 6.93 -22.77 -2.63
CA THR A 35 6.54 -23.33 -3.92
C THR A 35 5.84 -22.29 -4.79
N ARG A 36 4.90 -21.52 -4.22
CA ARG A 36 4.22 -20.43 -4.96
C ARG A 36 5.20 -19.37 -5.46
N LEU A 37 6.16 -18.99 -4.63
CA LEU A 37 7.21 -18.03 -4.98
C LEU A 37 8.12 -18.57 -6.10
N ALA A 38 8.53 -19.83 -6.02
CA ALA A 38 9.29 -20.50 -7.08
C ALA A 38 8.52 -20.55 -8.41
N ASN A 39 7.22 -20.84 -8.38
CA ASN A 39 6.37 -20.89 -9.58
C ASN A 39 6.25 -19.56 -10.32
N ILE A 40 6.45 -18.43 -9.62
CA ILE A 40 6.46 -17.08 -10.22
C ILE A 40 7.89 -16.56 -10.48
N GLY A 41 8.90 -17.45 -10.43
CA GLY A 41 10.28 -17.12 -10.76
C GLY A 41 11.08 -16.44 -9.63
N ARG A 42 10.55 -16.38 -8.41
CA ARG A 42 11.25 -15.83 -7.23
C ARG A 42 11.48 -16.92 -6.19
N ASP A 43 12.50 -17.74 -6.36
CA ASP A 43 12.79 -18.81 -5.39
C ASP A 43 13.18 -18.25 -4.01
N ILE A 44 12.35 -18.55 -3.02
CA ILE A 44 12.62 -18.28 -1.60
C ILE A 44 12.43 -19.60 -0.84
N PRO A 45 13.50 -20.25 -0.35
CA PRO A 45 13.40 -21.52 0.35
C PRO A 45 12.55 -21.43 1.63
N PRO A 46 11.92 -22.53 2.10
CA PRO A 46 11.02 -22.50 3.27
C PRO A 46 11.69 -21.95 4.54
N LEU A 47 12.97 -22.25 4.76
CA LEU A 47 13.75 -21.69 5.87
C LEU A 47 13.90 -20.16 5.77
N ALA A 48 14.04 -19.65 4.55
CA ALA A 48 14.17 -18.22 4.29
C ALA A 48 12.82 -17.49 4.44
N VAL A 49 11.70 -18.13 4.09
CA VAL A 49 10.34 -17.66 4.42
C VAL A 49 10.16 -17.54 5.93
N ARG A 50 10.53 -18.59 6.68
CA ARG A 50 10.47 -18.57 8.15
C ARG A 50 11.31 -17.42 8.74
N ARG A 51 12.54 -17.21 8.25
CA ARG A 51 13.39 -16.10 8.71
C ARG A 51 12.84 -14.72 8.37
N ILE A 52 12.11 -14.57 7.25
CA ILE A 52 11.38 -13.33 6.93
C ILE A 52 10.32 -13.07 8.00
N GLU A 53 9.48 -14.06 8.31
CA GLU A 53 8.41 -13.91 9.32
C GLU A 53 8.94 -13.64 10.73
N GLU A 54 10.10 -14.20 11.08
CA GLU A 54 10.79 -13.94 12.35
C GLU A 54 11.52 -12.59 12.37
N GLY A 55 11.55 -11.84 11.26
CA GLY A 55 12.30 -10.59 11.13
C GLY A 55 13.83 -10.77 11.08
N ASN A 56 14.31 -12.01 10.94
CA ASN A 56 15.72 -12.36 10.85
C ASN A 56 16.28 -12.28 9.43
N ARG A 57 15.43 -12.04 8.43
CA ARG A 57 15.80 -11.79 7.04
C ARG A 57 15.00 -10.61 6.51
N ARG A 58 15.69 -9.66 5.88
CA ARG A 58 15.07 -8.52 5.20
C ARG A 58 14.38 -8.97 3.91
N VAL A 59 13.27 -8.33 3.61
CA VAL A 59 12.54 -8.43 2.35
C VAL A 59 13.01 -7.27 1.47
N ASP A 60 13.56 -7.57 0.30
CA ASP A 60 13.84 -6.54 -0.71
C ASP A 60 12.55 -6.15 -1.47
N VAL A 61 12.65 -5.18 -2.39
CA VAL A 61 11.47 -4.68 -3.13
C VAL A 61 10.86 -5.74 -4.06
N ASP A 62 11.68 -6.62 -4.64
CA ASP A 62 11.22 -7.69 -5.52
C ASP A 62 10.56 -8.81 -4.72
N ASP A 63 11.13 -9.17 -3.57
CA ASP A 63 10.55 -10.08 -2.59
C ASP A 63 9.19 -9.56 -2.13
N LEU A 64 9.07 -8.26 -1.84
CA LEU A 64 7.81 -7.65 -1.39
C LEU A 64 6.70 -7.85 -2.43
N VAL A 65 6.99 -7.56 -3.71
CA VAL A 65 6.01 -7.72 -4.79
C VAL A 65 5.71 -9.20 -5.05
N ALA A 66 6.73 -10.06 -5.06
CA ALA A 66 6.54 -11.50 -5.23
C ALA A 66 5.71 -12.13 -4.11
N LEU A 67 5.95 -11.72 -2.84
CA LEU A 67 5.15 -12.14 -1.69
C LEU A 67 3.71 -11.67 -1.81
N ALA A 68 3.49 -10.43 -2.27
CA ALA A 68 2.15 -9.90 -2.49
C ALA A 68 1.37 -10.75 -3.52
N ILE A 69 2.01 -11.07 -4.65
CA ILE A 69 1.45 -11.95 -5.69
C ILE A 69 1.16 -13.35 -5.13
N ALA A 70 2.14 -13.99 -4.46
CA ALA A 70 2.02 -15.35 -3.95
C ALA A 70 0.92 -15.49 -2.87
N LEU A 71 0.67 -14.42 -2.12
CA LEU A 71 -0.37 -14.32 -1.09
C LEU A 71 -1.71 -13.77 -1.62
N GLY A 72 -1.76 -13.31 -2.88
CA GLY A 72 -2.98 -12.78 -3.50
C GLY A 72 -3.42 -11.43 -2.94
N VAL A 73 -2.48 -10.56 -2.55
CA VAL A 73 -2.74 -9.22 -2.00
C VAL A 73 -1.94 -8.15 -2.73
N SER A 74 -2.20 -6.87 -2.44
CA SER A 74 -1.36 -5.76 -2.93
C SER A 74 -0.10 -5.59 -2.07
N PRO A 75 0.99 -4.99 -2.61
CA PRO A 75 2.14 -4.60 -1.79
C PRO A 75 1.77 -3.66 -0.63
N ALA A 76 0.80 -2.75 -0.85
CA ALA A 76 0.28 -1.88 0.21
C ALA A 76 -0.30 -2.67 1.39
N THR A 77 -0.95 -3.80 1.13
CA THR A 77 -1.46 -4.70 2.16
C THR A 77 -0.33 -5.30 3.02
N LEU A 78 0.83 -5.59 2.44
CA LEU A 78 2.00 -6.07 3.19
C LEU A 78 2.69 -4.94 3.97
N LEU A 79 2.71 -3.73 3.41
CA LEU A 79 3.31 -2.55 4.03
C LEU A 79 2.48 -1.97 5.19
N MET A 80 1.16 -2.16 5.18
CA MET A 80 0.25 -1.56 6.17
C MET A 80 0.47 -2.14 7.57
N PRO A 81 0.88 -1.35 8.59
CA PRO A 81 1.03 -1.84 9.96
C PRO A 81 -0.29 -2.39 10.53
N ALA A 82 -0.18 -3.38 11.41
CA ALA A 82 -1.33 -3.89 12.15
C ALA A 82 -1.91 -2.79 13.05
N HIS A 83 -3.23 -2.72 13.12
CA HIS A 83 -3.99 -1.70 13.84
C HIS A 83 -5.32 -2.29 14.27
N GLU A 84 -5.94 -1.73 15.32
CA GLU A 84 -7.25 -2.15 15.82
C GLU A 84 -8.38 -1.30 15.24
N ALA A 85 -8.11 -0.02 15.00
CA ALA A 85 -9.05 0.97 14.49
C ALA A 85 -8.36 1.96 13.54
N ALA A 86 -9.17 2.75 12.81
CA ALA A 86 -8.67 3.68 11.80
C ALA A 86 -7.83 4.83 12.38
N ASP A 87 -8.08 5.21 13.63
CA ASP A 87 -7.38 6.24 14.39
C ASP A 87 -6.21 5.70 15.23
N SER A 88 -6.01 4.36 15.25
CA SER A 88 -4.88 3.76 15.96
C SER A 88 -3.55 4.37 15.50
N PRO A 89 -2.66 4.75 16.44
CA PRO A 89 -1.36 5.26 16.09
C PRO A 89 -0.48 4.12 15.56
N VAL A 90 0.16 4.33 14.41
CA VAL A 90 1.07 3.37 13.77
C VAL A 90 2.39 4.04 13.42
N SER A 91 3.47 3.26 13.52
CA SER A 91 4.80 3.68 13.07
C SER A 91 5.02 3.35 11.60
N VAL A 92 5.57 4.30 10.86
CA VAL A 92 6.05 4.13 9.49
C VAL A 92 7.52 4.52 9.48
N THR A 93 8.38 3.70 8.88
CA THR A 93 9.83 3.99 8.84
C THR A 93 10.08 5.33 8.15
N GLY A 94 10.83 6.22 8.83
CA GLY A 94 11.15 7.56 8.33
C GLY A 94 10.14 8.64 8.71
N ALA A 95 8.98 8.29 9.29
CA ALA A 95 8.10 9.29 9.89
C ALA A 95 8.66 9.71 11.27
N GLU A 96 8.77 11.02 11.51
CA GLU A 96 9.27 11.58 12.77
C GLU A 96 8.30 11.35 13.95
N SER A 97 7.03 11.10 13.65
CA SER A 97 5.96 10.87 14.62
C SER A 97 5.02 9.76 14.15
N LEU A 98 4.26 9.21 15.10
CA LEU A 98 3.20 8.24 14.80
C LEU A 98 2.14 8.92 13.94
N VAL A 99 1.62 8.18 12.96
CA VAL A 99 0.49 8.58 12.12
C VAL A 99 -0.72 7.71 12.43
N THR A 100 -1.92 8.15 12.06
CA THR A 100 -3.10 7.26 12.18
C THR A 100 -3.03 6.13 11.15
N ALA A 101 -3.61 4.97 11.47
CA ALA A 101 -3.72 3.87 10.53
C ALA A 101 -4.43 4.28 9.22
N ARG A 102 -5.45 5.13 9.31
CA ARG A 102 -6.14 5.71 8.14
C ARG A 102 -5.20 6.52 7.27
N SER A 103 -4.44 7.45 7.86
CA SER A 103 -3.48 8.27 7.11
C SER A 103 -2.41 7.42 6.46
N ALA A 104 -1.88 6.40 7.16
CA ALA A 104 -0.93 5.47 6.59
C ALA A 104 -1.51 4.70 5.39
N TRP A 105 -2.75 4.21 5.51
CA TRP A 105 -3.43 3.50 4.42
C TRP A 105 -3.67 4.41 3.20
N TYR A 106 -4.21 5.62 3.39
CA TYR A 106 -4.46 6.56 2.29
C TYR A 106 -3.17 6.96 1.59
N TRP A 107 -2.08 7.10 2.34
CA TRP A 107 -0.77 7.36 1.76
C TRP A 107 -0.24 6.18 0.95
N LEU A 108 -0.30 4.96 1.49
CA LEU A 108 0.10 3.75 0.77
C LEU A 108 -0.75 3.50 -0.49
N ALA A 109 -2.02 3.89 -0.46
CA ALA A 109 -2.95 3.82 -1.58
C ALA A 109 -2.82 5.00 -2.56
N GLY A 110 -1.93 5.96 -2.30
CA GLY A 110 -1.72 7.14 -3.13
C GLY A 110 -2.87 8.16 -3.09
N GLN A 111 -3.78 8.07 -2.13
CA GLN A 111 -4.96 8.95 -2.03
C GLN A 111 -4.63 10.30 -1.38
N ASP A 112 -3.93 10.27 -0.24
CA ASP A 112 -3.55 11.46 0.52
C ASP A 112 -2.14 11.30 1.10
N PRO A 113 -1.35 12.39 1.20
CA PRO A 113 -0.07 12.33 1.91
C PRO A 113 -0.28 12.08 3.41
N ILE A 114 0.70 11.48 4.08
CA ILE A 114 0.71 11.52 5.56
C ILE A 114 0.86 12.97 6.03
N PRO A 115 0.24 13.36 7.18
CA PRO A 115 0.23 14.76 7.61
C PRO A 115 1.60 15.45 7.67
N PRO A 116 2.70 14.79 8.13
CA PRO A 116 4.03 15.42 8.15
C PRO A 116 4.60 15.78 6.77
N MET A 117 4.08 15.22 5.67
CA MET A 117 4.54 15.55 4.31
C MET A 117 3.89 16.81 3.74
N VAL A 118 2.83 17.33 4.38
CA VAL A 118 2.10 18.50 3.85
C VAL A 118 2.82 19.78 4.25
N THR A 119 3.31 20.51 3.25
CA THR A 119 3.97 21.80 3.42
C THR A 119 3.39 22.82 2.44
N PRO A 120 3.67 24.14 2.58
CA PRO A 120 3.24 25.13 1.59
C PRO A 120 3.67 24.78 0.14
N ASP A 121 4.85 24.17 -0.02
CA ASP A 121 5.41 23.78 -1.31
C ASP A 121 5.00 22.36 -1.76
N TRP A 122 4.42 21.57 -0.85
CA TRP A 122 4.00 20.19 -1.06
C TRP A 122 2.58 19.96 -0.54
N THR A 123 1.61 20.47 -1.31
CA THR A 123 0.18 20.38 -0.99
C THR A 123 -0.41 18.99 -1.32
N VAL A 124 -1.60 18.70 -0.81
CA VAL A 124 -2.35 17.47 -1.15
C VAL A 124 -2.58 17.35 -2.67
N ALA A 125 -2.93 18.45 -3.33
CA ALA A 125 -3.12 18.48 -4.78
C ALA A 125 -1.83 18.11 -5.53
N LYS A 126 -0.69 18.66 -5.07
CA LYS A 126 0.62 18.33 -5.65
C LYS A 126 0.99 16.88 -5.40
N PHE A 127 0.75 16.33 -4.20
CA PHE A 127 0.97 14.90 -3.94
C PHE A 127 0.20 14.02 -4.93
N ARG A 128 -1.12 14.26 -5.11
CA ARG A 128 -1.96 13.45 -6.01
C ARG A 128 -1.50 13.54 -7.46
N ALA A 129 -1.13 14.74 -7.93
CA ALA A 129 -0.62 14.95 -9.28
C ALA A 129 0.68 14.16 -9.58
N TYR A 130 1.49 13.88 -8.56
CA TYR A 130 2.72 13.08 -8.68
C TYR A 130 2.50 11.59 -8.39
N ALA A 131 1.53 11.25 -7.54
CA ALA A 131 1.27 9.87 -7.11
C ALA A 131 0.45 9.09 -8.15
N TRP A 132 -0.45 9.75 -8.87
CA TRP A 132 -1.33 9.10 -9.82
C TRP A 132 -0.78 9.13 -11.24
N PRO A 133 -0.69 7.98 -11.92
CA PRO A 133 -0.51 7.95 -13.36
C PRO A 133 -1.61 8.75 -14.07
N GLU A 134 -1.31 9.31 -15.23
CA GLU A 134 -2.25 10.13 -16.01
C GLU A 134 -3.61 9.45 -16.21
N PHE A 135 -3.64 8.15 -16.53
CA PHE A 135 -4.91 7.43 -16.73
C PHE A 135 -5.78 7.38 -15.46
N VAL A 136 -5.17 7.33 -14.26
CA VAL A 136 -5.89 7.38 -12.98
C VAL A 136 -6.46 8.77 -12.73
N GLN A 137 -5.70 9.81 -13.08
CA GLN A 137 -6.15 11.20 -12.98
C GLN A 137 -7.36 11.44 -13.90
N VAL A 138 -7.26 11.02 -15.15
CA VAL A 138 -8.32 11.14 -16.15
C VAL A 138 -9.59 10.41 -15.71
N ASP A 139 -9.47 9.18 -15.18
CA ASP A 139 -10.63 8.44 -14.70
C ASP A 139 -11.28 9.10 -13.47
N TYR A 140 -10.47 9.65 -12.56
CA TYR A 140 -10.96 10.38 -11.39
C TYR A 140 -11.66 11.69 -11.78
N ASP A 141 -11.10 12.47 -12.71
CA ASP A 141 -11.71 13.70 -13.23
C ASP A 141 -13.06 13.40 -13.91
N ARG A 142 -13.11 12.42 -14.81
CA ARG A 142 -14.38 11.99 -15.45
C ARG A 142 -15.42 11.53 -14.44
N GLY A 143 -15.02 10.82 -13.40
CA GLY A 143 -15.91 10.39 -12.32
C GLY A 143 -16.52 11.58 -11.58
N ARG A 144 -15.68 12.54 -11.20
CA ARG A 144 -16.09 13.78 -10.53
C ARG A 144 -17.02 14.63 -11.39
N ASP A 145 -16.70 14.79 -12.67
CA ASP A 145 -17.52 15.57 -13.60
C ASP A 145 -18.91 14.93 -13.77
N ARG A 146 -18.97 13.60 -13.88
CA ARG A 146 -20.25 12.88 -13.93
C ARG A 146 -21.07 13.03 -12.65
N GLU A 147 -20.44 12.96 -11.49
CA GLU A 147 -21.11 13.14 -10.19
C GLU A 147 -21.66 14.57 -10.07
N MET A 148 -20.85 15.57 -10.43
CA MET A 148 -21.27 16.97 -10.44
C MET A 148 -22.39 17.23 -11.45
N ASP A 149 -22.33 16.66 -12.65
CA ASP A 149 -23.42 16.73 -13.63
C ASP A 149 -24.72 16.11 -13.10
N LEU A 150 -24.63 14.97 -12.41
CA LEU A 150 -25.78 14.31 -11.79
C LEU A 150 -26.38 15.17 -10.66
N GLU A 151 -25.54 15.77 -9.82
CA GLU A 151 -25.98 16.69 -8.77
C GLU A 151 -26.64 17.94 -9.34
N LEU A 152 -26.05 18.55 -10.37
CA LEU A 152 -26.59 19.73 -11.03
C LEU A 152 -27.93 19.43 -11.71
N ARG A 153 -28.05 18.26 -12.36
CA ARG A 153 -29.33 17.76 -12.88
C ARG A 153 -30.36 17.54 -11.79
N ALA A 154 -29.97 16.95 -10.64
CA ALA A 154 -30.84 16.76 -9.49
C ALA A 154 -31.31 18.10 -8.88
N GLN A 155 -30.51 19.16 -8.99
CA GLN A 155 -30.87 20.53 -8.61
C GLN A 155 -31.69 21.27 -9.68
N GLY A 156 -32.08 20.60 -10.77
CA GLY A 156 -32.93 21.15 -11.83
C GLY A 156 -32.19 21.94 -12.91
N PHE A 157 -30.84 21.90 -12.92
CA PHE A 157 -30.05 22.50 -13.97
C PHE A 157 -30.16 21.66 -15.26
N ARG A 158 -30.51 22.29 -16.39
CA ARG A 158 -30.48 21.64 -17.71
C ARG A 158 -29.20 22.04 -18.43
N PHE A 159 -28.43 21.05 -18.83
CA PHE A 159 -27.31 21.25 -19.75
C PHE A 159 -27.83 21.23 -21.20
N PRO A 160 -27.26 22.04 -22.11
CA PRO A 160 -27.53 21.90 -23.53
C PRO A 160 -27.15 20.48 -23.96
N ASP A 161 -28.01 19.81 -24.72
CA ASP A 161 -27.64 18.54 -25.34
C ASP A 161 -26.42 18.82 -26.24
N GLY A 162 -25.31 18.11 -26.01
CA GLY A 162 -24.08 18.32 -26.75
C GLY A 162 -24.33 18.13 -28.24
N ASP A 163 -24.00 19.13 -29.04
CA ASP A 163 -24.05 19.03 -30.49
C ASP A 163 -23.16 17.87 -30.94
N ASP A 164 -23.77 16.83 -31.49
CA ASP A 164 -23.11 15.82 -32.32
C ASP A 164 -22.46 16.55 -33.52
N GLN A 165 -21.14 16.75 -33.49
CA GLN A 165 -20.30 17.02 -34.66
C GLN A 165 -18.99 16.23 -34.61
#